data_AF-A0A8T4S841-F1
#
_entry.id   AF-A0A8T4S841-F1
#
_cell.length_a   1.000
_cell.length_b   1.000
_cell.length_c   1.000
_cell.angle_alpha   90.00
_cell.angle_beta   90.00
_cell.angle_gamma   90.00
#
_symmetry.space_group_name_H-M   'P 1'
#
loop_
_entity.id
_entity.type
_entity.pdbx_description
1 polymer ?
#
loop_
_entity_poly.entity_id
_entity_poly.type
_entity_poly.pdbx_seq_one_letter_code
_entity_poly.pdbx_strand_id
1 'polypeptide(L)' 'MDKEKVFAIKFSIEDGNIKTQIHSKNINSQEAVGLLEIAKDQILDNIRKGRKEIFKSSKKDE' A
#
# COMPACT_ATOMS: atom_id res chain seq x y z
N MET A 1 -2.60 -3.62 26.25
CA MET A 1 -2.53 -4.28 24.93
C MET A 1 -2.70 -3.20 23.88
N ASP A 2 -1.64 -2.87 23.14
CA ASP A 2 -1.75 -1.90 22.05
C ASP A 2 -2.71 -2.43 20.99
N LYS A 3 -3.69 -1.60 20.62
CA LYS A 3 -4.63 -1.94 19.56
C LYS A 3 -3.85 -2.02 18.25
N GLU A 4 -3.99 -3.14 17.55
CA GLU A 4 -3.42 -3.34 16.22
C GLU A 4 -3.79 -2.15 15.30
N LYS A 5 -2.76 -1.53 14.70
CA LYS A 5 -2.88 -0.46 13.71
C LYS A 5 -2.73 -1.08 12.32
N VAL A 6 -3.71 -0.84 11.46
CA VAL A 6 -3.71 -1.38 10.09
C VAL A 6 -3.88 -0.25 9.10
N PHE A 7 -3.00 -0.21 8.09
CA PHE A 7 -3.11 0.65 6.92
C PHE A 7 -2.85 -0.19 5.67
N ALA A 8 -3.89 -0.42 4.87
CA ALA A 8 -3.82 -1.22 3.66
C ALA A 8 -4.34 -0.43 2.46
N ILE A 9 -3.59 -0.50 1.36
CA ILE A 9 -3.95 0.12 0.08
C ILE A 9 -4.07 -0.99 -0.95
N LYS A 10 -5.20 -1.03 -1.64
CA LYS A 10 -5.43 -1.93 -2.77
C LYS A 10 -5.62 -1.09 -4.02
N PHE A 11 -4.87 -1.45 -5.06
CA PHE A 11 -5.06 -0.94 -6.41
C PHE A 11 -5.71 -2.04 -7.25
N SER A 12 -6.82 -1.75 -7.91
CA SER A 12 -7.40 -2.59 -8.95
C SER A 12 -7.46 -1.84 -10.27
N ILE A 13 -7.35 -2.58 -11.38
CA ILE A 13 -7.56 -2.05 -12.72
C ILE A 13 -8.90 -2.61 -13.20
N GLU A 14 -9.88 -1.73 -13.41
CA GLU A 14 -11.21 -2.09 -13.91
C GLU A 14 -11.52 -1.17 -15.10
N ASP A 15 -11.86 -1.75 -16.25
CA ASP A 15 -12.14 -1.02 -17.50
C ASP A 15 -11.02 -0.04 -17.92
N GLY A 16 -9.76 -0.41 -17.68
CA GLY A 16 -8.59 0.43 -17.96
C GLY A 16 -8.39 1.60 -16.99
N ASN A 17 -9.26 1.76 -15.99
CA ASN A 17 -9.15 2.77 -14.95
C ASN A 17 -8.55 2.17 -13.67
N ILE A 18 -7.67 2.92 -13.02
CA ILE A 18 -7.12 2.55 -11.72
C ILE A 18 -8.15 2.94 -10.65
N LYS A 19 -8.59 1.95 -9.87
CA LYS A 19 -9.37 2.15 -8.65
C LYS A 19 -8.49 1.92 -7.44
N THR A 20 -8.59 2.82 -6.47
CA THR A 20 -7.83 2.75 -5.22
C THR A 20 -8.80 2.57 -4.05
N GLN A 21 -8.57 1.54 -3.24
CA GLN A 21 -9.31 1.30 -2.01
C GLN A 21 -8.35 1.36 -0.83
N ILE A 22 -8.70 2.16 0.18
CA ILE A 22 -7.91 2.31 1.40
C ILE A 22 -8.71 1.74 2.56
N HIS A 23 -8.07 0.86 3.34
CA HIS A 23 -8.61 0.34 4.60
C HIS A 23 -7.69 0.73 5.74
N SER A 24 -8.22 1.47 6.71
CA SER A 24 -7.49 1.89 7.90
C SER A 24 -8.23 1.51 9.18
N LYS A 25 -7.47 1.08 10.20
CA LYS A 25 -7.98 0.73 11.53
C LYS A 25 -7.08 1.35 12.59
N ASN A 26 -7.67 2.13 13.51
CA ASN A 26 -6.97 2.81 14.61
C ASN A 26 -5.84 3.76 14.17
N ILE A 27 -6.02 4.44 13.03
CA ILE A 27 -5.06 5.40 12.46
C ILE A 27 -5.80 6.70 12.12
N ASN A 28 -5.22 7.84 12.46
CA ASN A 28 -5.79 9.15 12.12
C ASN A 28 -5.40 9.58 10.69
N SER A 29 -6.08 10.59 10.14
CA SER A 29 -5.86 11.03 8.76
C SER A 29 -4.44 11.53 8.48
N GLN A 30 -3.79 12.19 9.43
CA GLN A 30 -2.40 12.67 9.25
C GLN A 30 -1.41 11.52 9.23
N GLU A 31 -1.55 10.56 10.14
CA GLU A 31 -0.77 9.32 10.13
C GLU A 31 -0.97 8.55 8.81
N ALA A 32 -2.19 8.45 8.31
CA ALA A 32 -2.50 7.79 7.04
C ALA A 32 -1.82 8.48 5.83
N VAL A 33 -1.83 9.81 5.78
CA VAL A 33 -1.13 10.59 4.73
C VAL A 33 0.38 10.34 4.80
N GLY A 34 0.98 10.38 6.00
CA GLY A 34 2.41 10.10 6.15
C GLY A 34 2.77 8.69 5.69
N LEU A 35 1.95 7.68 6.02
CA LEU A 35 2.15 6.31 5.55
C LEU A 35 2.04 6.18 4.03
N LEU A 36 1.13 6.92 3.38
CA LEU A 36 1.01 6.95 1.92
C LEU A 36 2.24 7.54 1.25
N GLU A 37 2.77 8.64 1.79
CA GLU A 37 3.96 9.29 1.26
C GLU A 37 5.17 8.37 1.35
N ILE A 38 5.38 7.72 2.49
CA ILE A 38 6.44 6.74 2.69
C ILE A 38 6.29 5.56 1.71
N ALA A 39 5.09 5.02 1.56
CA ALA A 39 4.83 3.90 0.65
C ALA A 39 5.12 4.29 -0.82
N LYS A 40 4.68 5.48 -1.24
CA LYS A 40 4.94 6.03 -2.58
C LYS A 40 6.44 6.15 -2.83
N ASP A 41 7.19 6.76 -1.90
CA ASP A 41 8.62 6.97 -2.05
C ASP A 41 9.39 5.65 -2.12
N GLN A 42 9.03 4.67 -1.28
CA GLN A 42 9.62 3.33 -1.33
C GLN A 42 9.36 2.62 -2.65
N ILE A 43 8.14 2.69 -3.19
CA ILE A 43 7.80 2.08 -4.48
C ILE A 43 8.63 2.74 -5.59
N LEU A 44 8.63 4.07 -5.66
CA LEU A 44 9.34 4.82 -6.69
C LEU A 44 10.85 4.58 -6.64
N ASP A 45 11.44 4.56 -5.45
CA ASP A 45 12.87 4.30 -5.29
C ASP A 45 13.26 2.88 -5.69
N ASN A 46 12.43 1.89 -5.36
CA ASN A 46 12.68 0.53 -5.81
C ASN A 46 12.54 0.38 -7.34
N ILE A 47 11.60 1.10 -7.97
CA ILE A 47 11.45 1.14 -9.45
C ILE A 47 12.71 1.76 -10.07
N ARG A 48 13.16 2.91 -9.57
CA ARG A 48 14.37 3.61 -10.04
C ARG A 48 15.63 2.74 -9.91
N LYS A 49 15.71 1.93 -8.85
CA LYS A 49 16.80 0.98 -8.62
C LYS A 49 16.68 -0.31 -9.45
N GLY A 50 15.67 -0.43 -10.31
CA GLY A 50 15.48 -1.58 -11.21
C GLY A 50 15.10 -2.88 -10.49
N ARG A 51 14.59 -2.82 -9.26
CA ARG A 51 14.18 -4.02 -8.52
C ARG A 51 12.92 -4.60 -9.15
N LYS A 52 12.97 -5.86 -9.58
CA LYS A 52 11.86 -6.54 -10.28
C LYS A 52 10.74 -7.04 -9.36
N GLU A 53 10.94 -7.05 -8.04
CA GLU A 53 10.01 -7.70 -7.08
C GLU A 53 9.39 -6.72 -6.07
N ILE A 54 8.92 -5.56 -6.53
CA ILE A 54 8.35 -4.50 -5.67
C ILE A 54 6.95 -4.88 -5.17
N PHE A 55 6.21 -5.63 -5.99
CA PHE A 55 4.86 -6.09 -5.70
C PHE A 55 4.86 -7.61 -5.61
N LYS A 56 5.49 -8.17 -4.57
CA LYS A 56 5.26 -9.59 -4.27
C LYS A 56 3.83 -9.73 -3.76
N SER A 57 2.94 -10.14 -4.65
CA SER A 57 1.66 -10.71 -4.29
C SER A 57 1.94 -11.91 -3.39
N SER A 58 1.65 -11.79 -2.09
CA SER A 58 1.46 -12.95 -1.23
C SER A 58 0.25 -13.70 -1.79
N LYS A 59 0.46 -14.63 -2.73
CA LYS A 59 -0.54 -15.66 -2.95
C LYS A 59 -0.64 -16.39 -1.63
N LYS A 60 -1.75 -16.16 -0.93
CA LYS A 60 -2.17 -17.06 0.12
C LYS A 60 -2.63 -18.31 -0.62
N ASP A 61 -1.73 -19.27 -0.76
CA ASP A 61 -2.13 -20.64 -1.02
C ASP A 61 -2.79 -21.10 0.28
N GLU A 62 -4.12 -20.95 0.36
CA GLU A 62 -5.12 -21.67 1.20
C GLU A 62 -6.47 -20.94 1.20
#